data_AF-A0A0F9J2R8-F1
#
_entry.id   AF-A0A0F9J2R8-F1
#
_cell.length_a   1.000
_cell.length_b   1.000
_cell.length_c   1.000
_cell.angle_alpha   90.00
_cell.angle_beta   90.00
_cell.angle_gamma   90.00
#
_symmetry.space_group_name_H-M   'P 1'
#
loop_
_entity.id
_entity.type
_entity.pdbx_description
1 polymer ?
#
loop_
_entity_poly.entity_id
_entity_poly.type
_entity_poly.pdbx_seq_one_letter_code
_entity_poly.pdbx_strand_id
1 'polypeptide(L)'
;MAIFSFSNDLPIHGFINTKGITLLQIIHQNDNISSSRLIGKIELLELFSINSLFQYLKCFRLCNIIKKTKRKRDKDNSFVRYSLTQEGEKLLEIFLNNF
;
A
#
# COMPACT_ATOMS: atom_id res chain seq x y z
N MET A 1 12.84 -22.09 -5.60
CA MET A 1 11.38 -21.83 -5.48
C MET A 1 11.08 -21.49 -4.03
N ALA A 2 11.05 -20.19 -3.69
CA ALA A 2 10.68 -19.77 -2.34
C ALA A 2 9.16 -19.77 -2.24
N ILE A 3 8.60 -20.86 -1.73
CA ILE A 3 7.19 -20.91 -1.31
C ILE A 3 7.15 -20.23 0.05
N PHE A 4 6.82 -18.95 0.05
CA PHE A 4 6.49 -18.25 1.28
C PHE A 4 5.21 -18.88 1.84
N SER A 5 5.36 -19.64 2.93
CA SER A 5 4.25 -20.15 3.73
C SER A 5 3.57 -18.96 4.42
N PHE A 6 2.71 -18.27 3.69
CA PHE A 6 1.76 -17.33 4.26
C PHE A 6 0.65 -18.17 4.88
N SER A 7 0.59 -18.17 6.20
CA SER A 7 -0.45 -18.83 6.99
C SER A 7 -1.85 -18.49 6.45
N ASN A 8 -2.65 -19.54 6.28
CA ASN A 8 -3.99 -19.57 5.66
C ASN A 8 -5.06 -18.65 6.30
N ASP A 9 -4.70 -17.79 7.25
CA ASP A 9 -5.62 -16.93 8.01
C ASP A 9 -5.51 -15.44 7.64
N LEU A 10 -4.57 -15.06 6.79
CA LEU A 10 -4.46 -13.69 6.29
C LEU A 10 -5.00 -13.60 4.86
N PRO A 11 -5.83 -12.60 4.53
CA PRO A 11 -6.41 -12.43 3.20
C PRO A 11 -5.37 -11.97 2.15
N ILE A 12 -4.10 -12.33 2.30
CA ILE A 12 -2.95 -11.93 1.47
C ILE A 12 -3.12 -12.35 0.01
N HIS A 13 -3.74 -13.51 -0.25
CA HIS A 13 -3.98 -13.99 -1.61
C HIS A 13 -4.92 -13.09 -2.44
N GLY A 14 -5.80 -12.31 -1.81
CA GLY A 14 -6.70 -11.40 -2.52
C GLY A 14 -6.09 -10.06 -2.91
N PHE A 15 -5.05 -9.60 -2.19
CA PHE A 15 -4.50 -8.25 -2.34
C PHE A 15 -3.18 -8.19 -3.11
N ILE A 16 -2.48 -9.31 -3.27
CA ILE A 16 -1.31 -9.38 -4.16
C ILE A 16 -1.79 -9.75 -5.56
N ASN A 17 -2.60 -8.87 -6.12
CA ASN A 17 -2.99 -8.89 -7.53
C ASN A 17 -2.38 -7.67 -8.22
N THR A 18 -2.58 -7.55 -9.54
CA THR A 18 -2.04 -6.44 -10.33
C THR A 18 -2.36 -5.08 -9.71
N LYS A 19 -3.59 -4.89 -9.19
CA LYS A 19 -4.02 -3.62 -8.58
C LYS A 19 -3.28 -3.31 -7.27
N GLY A 20 -3.07 -4.32 -6.43
CA GLY A 20 -2.28 -4.18 -5.20
C GLY A 20 -0.81 -3.87 -5.48
N ILE A 21 -0.22 -4.54 -6.48
CA ILE A 21 1.15 -4.26 -6.93
C ILE A 21 1.25 -2.83 -7.46
N THR A 22 0.32 -2.39 -8.31
CA THR A 22 0.27 -1.01 -8.80
C THR A 22 0.13 0.01 -7.66
N LEU A 23 -0.68 -0.29 -6.64
CA LEU A 23 -0.78 0.57 -5.46
C LEU A 23 0.56 0.70 -4.72
N LEU A 24 1.30 -0.40 -4.56
CA LEU A 24 2.64 -0.38 -3.96
C LEU A 24 3.63 0.42 -4.81
N GLN A 25 3.59 0.28 -6.14
CA GLN A 25 4.39 1.08 -7.06
C GLN A 25 4.10 2.57 -6.93
N ILE A 26 2.82 2.97 -6.86
CA ILE A 26 2.45 4.39 -6.69
C ILE A 26 3.01 4.95 -5.37
N ILE A 27 2.90 4.19 -4.29
CA ILE A 27 3.42 4.59 -2.98
C ILE A 27 4.95 4.72 -3.02
N HIS A 28 5.64 3.77 -3.64
CA HIS A 28 7.09 3.78 -3.82
C HIS A 28 7.56 4.99 -4.64
N GLN A 29 6.97 5.24 -5.81
CA GLN A 29 7.37 6.34 -6.70
C GLN A 29 7.15 7.75 -6.10
N ASN A 30 6.33 7.89 -5.06
CA ASN A 30 5.96 9.19 -4.48
C ASN A 30 6.48 9.40 -3.07
N ASP A 31 7.38 8.53 -2.58
CA ASP A 31 8.06 8.59 -1.27
C ASP A 31 7.32 9.39 -0.20
N ASN A 32 6.59 8.70 0.68
CA ASN A 32 5.80 9.33 1.75
C ASN A 32 4.62 10.18 1.24
N ILE A 33 3.82 9.59 0.34
CA ILE A 33 2.63 10.20 -0.29
C ILE A 33 1.52 10.51 0.72
N SER A 34 0.86 11.67 0.60
CA SER A 34 -0.31 12.02 1.42
C SER A 34 -1.54 11.20 1.03
N SER A 35 -2.45 10.96 1.99
CA SER A 35 -3.71 10.27 1.72
C SER A 35 -4.52 10.94 0.62
N SER A 36 -4.61 12.27 0.60
CA SER A 36 -5.34 13.03 -0.43
C SER A 36 -4.75 12.84 -1.82
N ARG A 37 -3.42 12.91 -1.95
CA ARG A 37 -2.73 12.73 -3.23
C ARG A 37 -2.80 11.28 -3.71
N LEU A 38 -2.75 10.33 -2.78
CA LEU A 38 -2.93 8.92 -3.10
C LEU A 38 -4.34 8.65 -3.63
N ILE A 39 -5.38 9.16 -2.96
CA ILE A 39 -6.77 9.05 -3.43
C ILE A 39 -6.91 9.65 -4.83
N GLY A 40 -6.44 10.88 -5.04
CA GLY A 40 -6.54 11.53 -6.35
C GLY A 40 -5.82 10.76 -7.47
N LYS A 41 -4.69 10.12 -7.19
CA LYS A 41 -4.01 9.23 -8.16
C LYS A 41 -4.80 7.97 -8.46
N ILE A 42 -5.41 7.35 -7.46
CA ILE A 42 -6.20 6.12 -7.63
C ILE A 42 -7.48 6.39 -8.40
N GLU A 43 -8.15 7.50 -8.12
CA GLU A 43 -9.33 7.94 -8.85
C GLU A 43 -8.99 8.24 -10.31
N LEU A 44 -7.88 8.96 -10.57
CA LEU A 44 -7.43 9.27 -11.93
C LEU A 44 -7.09 8.02 -12.75
N LEU A 45 -6.57 6.98 -12.10
CA LEU A 45 -6.21 5.72 -12.74
C LEU A 45 -7.36 4.70 -12.77
N GLU A 46 -8.53 5.04 -12.21
CA GLU A 46 -9.71 4.17 -12.08
C GLU A 46 -9.37 2.77 -11.52
N LEU A 47 -8.33 2.69 -10.70
CA LEU A 47 -7.72 1.42 -10.26
C LEU A 47 -8.71 0.58 -9.44
N PHE A 48 -9.37 1.22 -8.49
CA PHE A 48 -10.42 0.63 -7.65
C PHE A 48 -11.16 1.72 -6.86
N SER A 49 -12.30 1.36 -6.28
CA SER A 49 -13.07 2.26 -5.41
C SER A 49 -12.26 2.73 -4.19
N ILE A 50 -12.60 3.90 -3.65
CA ILE A 50 -11.98 4.44 -2.43
C ILE A 50 -12.12 3.47 -1.25
N ASN A 51 -13.24 2.76 -1.13
CA ASN A 51 -13.45 1.76 -0.08
C ASN A 51 -12.45 0.61 -0.21
N SER A 52 -12.24 0.12 -1.43
CA SER A 52 -11.22 -0.89 -1.71
C SER A 52 -9.83 -0.37 -1.38
N LEU A 53 -9.48 0.87 -1.76
CA LEU A 53 -8.18 1.49 -1.40
C LEU A 53 -7.89 1.37 0.09
N PHE A 54 -8.85 1.75 0.93
CA PHE A 54 -8.68 1.68 2.38
C PHE A 54 -8.54 0.25 2.90
N GLN A 55 -9.18 -0.74 2.27
CA GLN A 55 -8.98 -2.15 2.59
C GLN A 55 -7.55 -2.60 2.24
N TYR A 56 -7.05 -2.30 1.04
CA TYR A 56 -5.66 -2.61 0.66
C TYR A 56 -4.66 -1.96 1.63
N LEU A 57 -4.81 -0.66 1.91
CA LEU A 57 -3.92 0.05 2.84
C LEU A 57 -3.97 -0.53 4.26
N LYS A 58 -5.15 -0.99 4.72
CA LYS A 58 -5.28 -1.66 6.01
C LYS A 58 -4.53 -2.99 6.01
N CYS A 59 -4.71 -3.81 4.98
CA CYS A 59 -4.04 -5.11 4.85
C CYS A 59 -2.53 -4.96 4.74
N PHE A 60 -2.04 -4.09 3.87
CA PHE A 60 -0.59 -3.82 3.75
C PHE A 60 0.02 -3.31 5.07
N ARG A 61 -0.72 -2.52 5.85
CA ARG A 61 -0.24 -2.09 7.17
C ARG A 61 -0.21 -3.25 8.17
N LEU A 62 -1.21 -4.13 8.16
CA LEU A 62 -1.23 -5.32 9.04
C LEU A 62 -0.08 -6.27 8.70
N CYS A 63 0.28 -6.39 7.42
CA CYS A 63 1.41 -7.19 6.95
C CYS A 63 2.76 -6.47 7.05
N ASN A 64 2.83 -5.28 7.68
CA ASN A 64 4.04 -4.47 7.79
C ASN A 64 4.72 -4.15 6.43
N ILE A 65 3.93 -4.02 5.36
CA ILE A 65 4.39 -3.65 4.00
C ILE A 65 4.44 -2.13 3.85
N ILE A 66 3.50 -1.42 4.49
CA ILE A 66 3.45 0.05 4.46
C ILE A 66 3.41 0.65 5.86
N LYS A 67 4.03 1.80 5.99
CA LYS A 67 3.97 2.66 7.17
C LYS A 67 2.99 3.80 6.96
N LYS A 68 2.02 3.92 7.86
CA LYS A 68 1.10 5.06 7.95
C LYS A 68 1.62 6.04 9.00
N THR A 69 2.04 7.23 8.59
CA THR A 69 2.41 8.31 9.51
C THR A 69 1.26 9.31 9.64
N LYS A 70 0.97 9.72 10.87
CA LYS A 70 0.03 10.81 11.16
C LYS A 70 0.81 11.96 11.79
N ARG A 71 0.80 13.13 11.16
CA ARG A 71 1.32 14.37 11.78
C ARG A 71 0.16 15.30 12.08
N LYS A 72 0.09 15.81 13.31
CA LYS A 72 -0.83 16.89 13.69
C LYS A 72 -0.18 18.21 13.30
N ARG A 73 -0.87 19.02 12.50
CA ARG A 73 -0.53 20.41 12.22
C ARG A 73 -1.75 21.21 12.70
N ASP A 74 -1.75 21.53 14.00
CA ASP A 74 -2.82 22.21 14.73
C ASP A 74 -4.16 21.45 14.91
N LYS A 75 -4.98 22.00 15.82
CA LYS A 75 -6.05 21.35 16.63
C LYS A 75 -6.98 20.38 15.89
N ASP A 76 -7.19 20.50 14.57
CA ASP A 76 -8.10 19.63 13.81
C ASP A 76 -7.55 19.08 12.49
N ASN A 77 -6.34 19.44 12.05
CA ASN A 77 -5.85 19.03 10.73
C ASN A 77 -4.74 17.97 10.81
N SER A 78 -5.16 16.71 10.84
CA SER A 78 -4.23 15.58 10.81
C SER A 78 -3.88 15.20 9.36
N PHE A 79 -2.59 15.27 9.02
CA PHE A 79 -2.10 14.80 7.73
C PHE A 79 -1.66 13.35 7.83
N VAL A 80 -2.35 12.48 7.10
CA VAL A 80 -1.99 11.08 6.93
C VAL A 80 -1.07 10.94 5.73
N ARG A 81 0.04 10.23 5.91
CA ARG A 81 0.94 9.85 4.82
C ARG A 81 1.27 8.37 4.85
N TYR A 82 1.61 7.83 3.68
CA TYR A 82 1.93 6.42 3.44
C TYR A 82 3.30 6.30 2.78
N SER A 83 4.09 5.35 3.26
CA SER A 83 5.42 5.00 2.71
C SER A 83 5.58 3.49 2.76
N LEU A 84 6.43 2.92 1.91
CA LEU A 84 6.80 1.52 2.06
C LEU A 84 7.68 1.34 3.31
N THR A 85 7.61 0.17 3.92
CA THR A 85 8.62 -0.32 4.85
C THR A 85 9.74 -1.00 4.07
N GLN A 86 10.83 -1.37 4.74
CA GLN A 86 11.89 -2.14 4.12
C GLN A 86 11.38 -3.51 3.61
N GLU A 87 10.45 -4.14 4.32
CA GLU A 87 9.79 -5.36 3.89
C GLU A 87 8.92 -5.13 2.65
N GLY A 88 8.21 -3.99 2.60
CA GLY A 88 7.40 -3.63 1.44
C GLY A 88 8.22 -3.34 0.19
N GLU A 89 9.39 -2.72 0.34
CA GLU A 89 10.33 -2.50 -0.76
C GLU A 89 10.85 -3.83 -1.33
N LYS A 90 11.32 -4.74 -0.46
CA LYS A 90 11.77 -6.08 -0.87
C LYS A 90 10.65 -6.86 -1.57
N LEU A 91 9.43 -6.79 -1.03
CA LEU A 91 8.27 -7.46 -1.61
C LEU A 91 7.92 -6.89 -2.99
N LEU A 92 7.97 -5.56 -3.15
CA LEU A 92 7.76 -4.92 -4.45
C LEU A 92 8.84 -5.32 -5.46
N GLU A 93 10.10 -5.36 -5.04
CA GLU A 93 11.23 -5.79 -5.88
C GLU A 93 11.07 -7.24 -6.36
N ILE A 94 10.62 -8.15 -5.48
CA ILE A 94 10.30 -9.53 -5.86
C ILE A 94 9.21 -9.53 -6.95
N PHE A 95 8.15 -8.73 -6.81
CA PHE A 95 7.10 -8.70 -7.82
C PHE A 95 7.55 -8.08 -9.15
N LEU A 96 8.39 -7.05 -9.11
CA LEU A 96 8.93 -6.42 -10.31
C LEU A 96 9.92 -7.31 -11.08
N ASN A 97 10.62 -8.20 -10.39
CA ASN A 97 11.61 -9.09 -10.99
C ASN A 97 11.02 -10.44 -11.45
N ASN A 98 9.78 -10.77 -11.08
CA ASN A 98 9.13 -12.05 -11.40
C ASN A 98 7.89 -11.92 -12.32
N PHE A 99 7.57 -10.73 -12.79
CA PHE A 99 6.52 -10.44 -13.79
C PHE A 99 7.12 -9.70 -14.98
#